data_AF-A0A2M7KSM6-F1
#
_entry.id   AF-A0A2M7KSM6-F1
#
_cell.length_a   1.000
_cell.length_b   1.000
_cell.length_c   1.000
_cell.angle_alpha   90.00
_cell.angle_beta   90.00
_cell.angle_gamma   90.00
#
_symmetry.space_group_name_H-M   'P 1'
#
loop_
_entity.id
_entity.type
_entity.pdbx_description
1 polymer ?
#
loop_
_entity_poly.entity_id
_entity_poly.type
_entity_poly.pdbx_seq_one_letter_code
_entity_poly.pdbx_strand_id
1 'polypeptide(L)'
;MIDSAAIKSRALHWLNALYDTDGYLHWALNHWHIPLTSLESPGDQYICWPSKRFVANSSLRYESEREGLEDCELMFLLRDALEKQGAGREDAQRQMEAMARKAVRAPQDYTRSWEEFEAARRELLGAVVAAAR
;
A
#
# COMPACT_ATOMS: atom_id res chain seq x y z
N MET A 1 4.94 13.12 2.41
CA MET A 1 5.72 14.30 2.02
C MET A 1 6.45 14.01 0.71
N ILE A 2 6.69 15.03 -0.10
CA ILE A 2 7.27 14.91 -1.45
C ILE A 2 8.74 14.48 -1.44
N ASP A 3 9.44 14.72 -0.34
CA ASP A 3 10.83 14.35 -0.06
C ASP A 3 10.98 12.94 0.56
N SER A 4 9.87 12.25 0.82
CA SER A 4 9.89 10.88 1.34
C SER A 4 10.19 9.87 0.23
N ALA A 5 10.83 8.74 0.59
CA ALA A 5 10.98 7.61 -0.32
C ALA A 5 9.62 7.14 -0.84
N ALA A 6 9.51 6.86 -2.15
CA ALA A 6 8.26 6.46 -2.79
C ALA A 6 7.61 5.25 -2.08
N ILE A 7 8.43 4.25 -1.71
CA ILE A 7 8.02 3.04 -0.97
C ILE A 7 7.18 3.35 0.28
N LYS A 8 7.39 4.48 0.95
CA LYS A 8 6.59 4.87 2.12
C LYS A 8 5.08 4.91 1.80
N SER A 9 4.71 5.45 0.64
CA SER A 9 3.30 5.58 0.24
C SER A 9 2.69 4.23 -0.11
N ARG A 10 3.47 3.34 -0.73
CA ARG A 10 3.06 1.96 -0.99
C ARG A 10 2.88 1.12 0.28
N ALA A 11 3.82 1.23 1.21
CA ALA A 11 3.81 0.50 2.47
C ALA A 11 2.60 0.83 3.35
N LEU A 12 2.01 2.02 3.17
CA LEU A 12 0.84 2.46 3.92
C LEU A 12 -0.34 1.50 3.78
N HIS A 13 -0.63 1.04 2.56
CA HIS A 13 -1.76 0.14 2.31
C HIS A 13 -1.46 -1.31 2.69
N TRP A 14 -0.18 -1.69 2.82
CA TRP A 14 0.18 -2.96 3.44
C TRP A 14 -0.20 -2.98 4.92
N LEU A 15 -0.11 -1.83 5.60
CA LEU A 15 -0.57 -1.72 7.00
C LEU A 15 -2.09 -1.97 7.10
N ASN A 16 -2.89 -1.58 6.10
CA ASN A 16 -4.33 -1.87 6.12
C ASN A 16 -4.60 -3.37 6.16
N ALA A 17 -3.92 -4.15 5.31
CA ALA A 17 -4.03 -5.61 5.33
C ALA A 17 -3.48 -6.22 6.63
N LEU A 18 -2.32 -5.75 7.11
CA LEU A 18 -1.66 -6.25 8.32
C LEU A 18 -2.44 -5.98 9.61
N TYR A 19 -3.24 -4.91 9.65
CA TYR A 19 -4.04 -4.53 10.81
C TYR A 19 -5.54 -4.76 10.60
N ASP A 20 -5.93 -5.46 9.52
CA ASP A 20 -7.31 -5.75 9.12
C ASP A 20 -8.23 -4.52 9.16
N THR A 21 -7.78 -3.42 8.54
CA THR A 21 -8.56 -2.17 8.40
C THR A 21 -9.24 -2.08 7.04
N ASP A 22 -10.35 -1.36 6.98
CA ASP A 22 -11.15 -1.22 5.75
C ASP A 22 -10.55 -0.25 4.71
N GLY A 23 -9.52 0.52 5.08
CA GLY A 23 -8.92 1.48 4.17
C GLY A 23 -8.08 2.55 4.83
N TYR A 24 -7.81 3.60 4.05
CA TYR A 24 -7.00 4.75 4.43
C TYR A 24 -7.69 6.05 4.01
N LEU A 25 -7.53 7.09 4.84
CA LEU A 25 -8.03 8.43 4.56
C LEU A 25 -6.89 9.44 4.72
N HIS A 26 -6.64 10.21 3.67
CA HIS A 26 -5.78 11.39 3.71
C HIS A 26 -6.62 12.65 3.60
N TRP A 27 -6.25 13.71 4.31
CA TRP A 27 -7.01 14.94 4.35
C TRP A 27 -6.96 15.74 3.04
N ALA A 28 -5.97 15.47 2.17
CA ALA A 28 -5.65 16.36 1.07
C ALA A 28 -5.31 15.63 -0.25
N LEU A 29 -6.29 15.55 -1.15
CA LEU A 29 -6.05 15.13 -2.52
C LEU A 29 -5.36 16.24 -3.35
N ASN A 30 -5.92 17.46 -3.30
CA ASN A 30 -5.60 18.54 -4.23
C ASN A 30 -5.78 19.97 -3.67
N HIS A 31 -5.38 20.26 -2.43
CA HIS A 31 -5.39 21.65 -1.90
C HIS A 31 -4.29 22.52 -2.52
N TRP A 32 -4.31 22.71 -3.84
CA TRP A 32 -3.32 23.47 -4.62
C TRP A 32 -3.25 24.96 -4.24
N HIS A 33 -4.26 25.47 -3.54
CA HIS A 33 -4.23 26.84 -3.01
C HIS A 33 -3.25 27.00 -1.83
N ILE A 34 -2.82 25.91 -1.20
CA ILE A 34 -1.81 25.91 -0.14
C ILE A 34 -0.43 25.75 -0.79
N PRO A 35 0.50 26.73 -0.66
CA PRO A 35 1.80 26.67 -1.33
C PRO A 35 2.63 25.44 -0.91
N LEU A 36 3.36 24.81 -1.84
CA LEU A 36 4.08 23.54 -1.61
C LEU A 36 4.92 23.53 -0.31
N THR A 37 5.59 24.63 -0.03
CA THR A 37 6.56 24.79 1.05
C THR A 37 6.01 25.54 2.27
N SER A 38 4.71 25.81 2.34
CA SER A 38 4.13 26.56 3.47
C SER A 38 3.91 25.73 4.73
N LEU A 39 4.04 24.40 4.63
CA LEU A 39 3.97 23.46 5.75
C LEU A 39 5.37 22.93 6.04
N GLU A 40 5.61 22.52 7.29
CA GLU A 40 6.82 21.78 7.69
C GLU A 40 6.87 20.35 7.09
N SER A 41 5.87 20.00 6.29
CA SER A 41 5.68 18.73 5.59
C SER A 41 5.41 18.94 4.09
N PRO A 42 6.41 19.33 3.28
CA PRO A 42 6.18 19.68 1.87
C PRO A 42 5.45 18.58 1.08
N GLY A 43 4.39 18.95 0.38
CA GLY A 43 3.56 18.04 -0.42
C GLY A 43 2.55 17.21 0.37
N ASP A 44 2.29 17.55 1.64
CA ASP A 44 1.21 16.97 2.44
C ASP A 44 -0.18 17.42 1.97
N GLN A 45 -0.29 18.69 1.55
CA GLN A 45 -1.51 19.36 1.10
C GLN A 45 -2.03 18.93 -0.29
N TYR A 46 -1.27 18.14 -1.04
CA TYR A 46 -1.75 17.50 -2.27
C TYR A 46 -0.82 16.40 -2.72
N ILE A 47 -1.42 15.35 -3.26
CA ILE A 47 -0.71 14.22 -3.86
C ILE A 47 -0.81 14.25 -5.40
N CYS A 48 -1.82 14.90 -5.96
CA CYS A 48 -1.97 15.09 -7.40
C CYS A 48 -1.59 16.51 -7.83
N TRP A 49 -1.28 16.71 -9.10
CA TRP A 49 -0.88 17.99 -9.68
C TRP A 49 -1.98 18.59 -10.57
N PRO A 50 -2.04 19.93 -10.70
CA PRO A 50 -2.93 20.57 -11.68
C PRO A 50 -2.67 20.04 -13.10
N SER A 51 -3.74 19.91 -13.88
CA SER A 51 -3.65 19.48 -15.28
C SER A 51 -4.43 20.42 -16.18
N LYS A 52 -3.93 20.60 -17.41
CA LYS A 52 -4.64 21.30 -18.50
C LYS A 52 -5.42 20.33 -19.39
N ARG A 53 -5.19 19.01 -19.25
CA ARG A 53 -5.77 17.95 -20.09
C ARG A 53 -6.73 17.05 -19.34
N PHE A 54 -6.42 16.74 -18.08
CA PHE A 54 -7.19 15.83 -17.22
C PHE A 54 -7.77 16.59 -16.02
N VAL A 55 -8.56 15.91 -15.18
CA VAL A 55 -9.03 16.47 -13.90
C VAL A 55 -7.84 16.79 -12.98
N ALA A 56 -6.86 15.90 -12.93
CA ALA A 56 -5.56 16.11 -12.29
C ALA A 56 -4.50 15.24 -12.98
N ASN A 57 -3.25 15.67 -12.93
CA ASN A 57 -2.11 14.81 -13.27
C ASN A 57 -1.73 14.00 -12.04
N SER A 58 -1.41 12.73 -12.25
CA SER A 58 -0.90 11.86 -11.19
C SER A 58 0.48 12.33 -10.69
N SER A 59 0.95 11.71 -9.61
CA SER A 59 2.32 11.85 -9.13
C SER A 59 2.91 10.49 -8.79
N LEU A 60 4.23 10.44 -8.62
CA LEU A 60 4.91 9.23 -8.14
C LEU A 60 4.33 8.72 -6.81
N ARG A 61 3.95 9.62 -5.90
CA ARG A 61 3.34 9.24 -4.61
C ARG A 61 1.93 8.67 -4.81
N TYR A 62 1.13 9.28 -5.68
CA TYR A 62 -0.22 8.81 -5.97
C TYR A 62 -0.21 7.42 -6.61
N GLU A 63 0.63 7.19 -7.61
CA GLU A 63 0.79 5.86 -8.21
C GLU A 63 1.34 4.85 -7.19
N SER A 64 2.25 5.27 -6.31
CA SER A 64 2.78 4.41 -5.26
C SER A 64 1.72 4.02 -4.20
N GLU A 65 0.81 4.94 -3.82
CA GLU A 65 -0.35 4.59 -2.98
C GLU A 65 -1.28 3.63 -3.72
N ARG A 66 -1.57 3.89 -4.99
CA ARG A 66 -2.41 3.02 -5.81
C ARG A 66 -1.83 1.60 -5.93
N GLU A 67 -0.53 1.46 -6.17
CA GLU A 67 0.16 0.16 -6.16
C GLU A 67 0.05 -0.52 -4.80
N GLY A 68 0.18 0.23 -3.70
CA GLY A 68 0.00 -0.31 -2.35
C GLY A 68 -1.42 -0.82 -2.11
N LEU A 69 -2.42 -0.14 -2.65
CA LEU A 69 -3.81 -0.55 -2.56
C LEU A 69 -4.06 -1.84 -3.36
N GLU A 70 -3.51 -1.95 -4.57
CA GLU A 70 -3.55 -3.17 -5.38
C GLU A 70 -2.88 -4.36 -4.64
N ASP A 71 -1.80 -4.11 -3.89
CA ASP A 71 -1.16 -5.12 -3.03
C ASP A 71 -2.02 -5.49 -1.82
N CYS A 72 -2.76 -4.54 -1.24
CA CYS A 72 -3.72 -4.80 -0.16
C CYS A 72 -4.83 -5.76 -0.62
N GLU A 73 -5.38 -5.52 -1.82
CA GLU A 73 -6.37 -6.41 -2.42
C GLU A 73 -5.78 -7.80 -2.69
N LEU A 74 -4.52 -7.89 -3.12
CA LEU A 74 -3.83 -9.17 -3.28
C LEU A 74 -3.78 -9.97 -1.96
N MET A 75 -3.53 -9.30 -0.85
CA MET A 75 -3.50 -9.93 0.48
C MET A 75 -4.89 -10.40 0.93
N PHE A 76 -5.94 -9.64 0.62
CA PHE A 76 -7.32 -10.09 0.86
C PHE A 76 -7.72 -11.28 -0.02
N LEU A 77 -7.33 -11.27 -1.30
CA LEU A 77 -7.52 -12.43 -2.18
C LEU A 77 -6.82 -13.68 -1.65
N LEU A 78 -5.63 -13.54 -1.04
CA LEU A 78 -4.94 -14.67 -0.42
C LEU A 78 -5.73 -15.22 0.76
N ARG A 79 -6.20 -14.33 1.66
CA ARG A 79 -7.00 -14.73 2.81
C ARG A 79 -8.26 -15.48 2.35
N ASP A 80 -8.99 -14.91 1.39
CA ASP A 80 -10.20 -15.53 0.83
C ASP A 80 -9.92 -16.89 0.17
N ALA A 81 -8.78 -17.03 -0.52
CA ALA A 81 -8.39 -18.30 -1.13
C ALA A 81 -8.07 -19.36 -0.06
N LEU A 82 -7.34 -18.99 0.99
CA LEU A 82 -7.04 -19.88 2.12
C LEU A 82 -8.31 -20.28 2.89
N GLU A 83 -9.24 -19.36 3.11
CA GLU A 83 -10.53 -19.64 3.73
C GLU A 83 -11.35 -20.63 2.90
N LYS A 84 -11.35 -20.49 1.56
CA LYS A 84 -11.99 -21.46 0.64
C LYS A 84 -11.36 -22.85 0.70
N GLN A 85 -10.07 -22.94 1.05
CA GLN A 85 -9.36 -24.21 1.30
C GLN A 85 -9.60 -24.78 2.71
N GLY A 86 -10.41 -24.10 3.54
CA GLY A 86 -10.81 -24.57 4.86
C GLY A 86 -9.98 -24.00 6.02
N ALA A 87 -9.07 -23.05 5.77
CA ALA A 87 -8.43 -22.32 6.86
C ALA A 87 -9.45 -21.44 7.59
N GLY A 88 -9.33 -21.34 8.92
CA GLY A 88 -10.08 -20.31 9.66
C GLY A 88 -9.58 -18.91 9.31
N ARG A 89 -10.43 -17.88 9.43
CA ARG A 89 -10.08 -16.47 9.14
C ARG A 89 -8.78 -16.03 9.82
N GLU A 90 -8.62 -16.35 11.10
CA GLU A 90 -7.42 -16.00 11.86
C GLU A 90 -6.17 -16.71 11.33
N ASP A 91 -6.30 -17.96 10.89
CA ASP A 91 -5.19 -18.75 10.33
C ASP A 91 -4.79 -18.22 8.95
N ALA A 92 -5.77 -17.87 8.12
CA ALA A 92 -5.57 -17.27 6.82
C ALA A 92 -4.90 -15.89 6.94
N GLN A 93 -5.35 -15.07 7.90
CA GLN A 93 -4.73 -13.79 8.24
C GLN A 93 -3.26 -13.98 8.69
N ARG A 94 -2.98 -14.89 9.63
CA ARG A 94 -1.61 -15.15 10.10
C ARG A 94 -0.67 -15.60 8.99
N GLN A 95 -1.14 -16.42 8.05
CA GLN A 95 -0.34 -16.87 6.91
C GLN A 95 0.00 -15.72 5.96
N MET A 96 -0.99 -14.88 5.62
CA MET A 96 -0.78 -13.67 4.82
C MET A 96 0.21 -12.72 5.51
N GLU A 97 0.01 -12.46 6.81
CA GLU A 97 0.90 -11.59 7.59
C GLU A 97 2.34 -12.10 7.63
N ALA A 98 2.58 -13.41 7.72
CA ALA A 98 3.92 -13.98 7.73
C ALA A 98 4.71 -13.65 6.44
N MET A 99 4.03 -13.52 5.30
CA MET A 99 4.64 -13.10 4.03
C MET A 99 4.80 -11.58 3.97
N ALA A 100 3.74 -10.85 4.30
CA ALA A 100 3.72 -9.39 4.24
C ALA A 100 4.74 -8.73 5.20
N ARG A 101 4.91 -9.30 6.40
CA ARG A 101 5.83 -8.80 7.44
C ARG A 101 7.31 -8.91 7.07
N LYS A 102 7.66 -9.62 5.99
CA LYS A 102 9.03 -9.61 5.45
C LYS A 102 9.39 -8.23 4.88
N ALA A 103 8.43 -7.55 4.24
CA ALA A 103 8.61 -6.19 3.71
C ALA A 103 8.18 -5.10 4.70
N VAL A 104 7.05 -5.28 5.41
CA VAL A 104 6.48 -4.28 6.31
C VAL A 104 6.31 -4.86 7.72
N ARG A 105 7.30 -4.62 8.59
CA ARG A 105 7.34 -5.20 9.95
C ARG A 105 6.45 -4.42 10.92
N ALA A 106 6.47 -3.10 10.83
CA ALA A 106 5.67 -2.16 11.63
C ALA A 106 5.50 -0.81 10.89
N PRO A 107 4.63 0.12 11.36
CA PRO A 107 4.37 1.39 10.68
C PRO A 107 5.61 2.27 10.40
N GLN A 108 6.66 2.13 11.21
CA GLN A 108 7.94 2.84 11.02
C GLN A 108 9.10 1.90 10.65
N ASP A 109 8.83 0.61 10.52
CA ASP A 109 9.84 -0.40 10.22
C ASP A 109 9.41 -1.23 9.00
N TYR A 110 9.93 -0.85 7.84
CA TYR A 110 9.68 -1.50 6.56
C TYR A 110 10.93 -1.39 5.69
N THR A 111 11.06 -2.29 4.70
CA THR A 111 12.18 -2.24 3.77
C THR A 111 12.17 -0.96 2.95
N ARG A 112 13.36 -0.43 2.66
CA ARG A 112 13.57 0.66 1.69
C ARG A 112 14.17 0.14 0.38
N SER A 113 14.39 -1.18 0.25
CA SER A 113 14.76 -1.81 -1.00
C SER A 113 13.51 -2.13 -1.80
N TRP A 114 13.51 -1.70 -3.06
CA TRP A 114 12.46 -2.05 -4.00
C TRP A 114 12.44 -3.56 -4.28
N GLU A 115 13.61 -4.17 -4.39
CA GLU A 115 13.79 -5.59 -4.67
C GLU A 115 13.22 -6.47 -3.55
N GLU A 116 13.48 -6.11 -2.28
CA GLU A 116 12.92 -6.82 -1.13
C GLU A 116 11.40 -6.69 -1.07
N PHE A 117 10.87 -5.50 -1.35
CA PHE A 117 9.43 -5.24 -1.36
C PHE A 117 8.72 -6.05 -2.46
N GLU A 118 9.27 -6.05 -3.67
CA GLU A 118 8.78 -6.83 -4.80
C GLU A 118 8.90 -8.34 -4.57
N ALA A 119 9.95 -8.79 -3.88
CA ALA A 119 10.09 -10.20 -3.53
C ALA A 119 8.93 -10.68 -2.63
N ALA A 120 8.58 -9.89 -1.61
CA ALA A 120 7.44 -10.19 -0.74
C ALA A 120 6.10 -10.17 -1.50
N ARG A 121 5.91 -9.21 -2.41
CA ARG A 121 4.72 -9.18 -3.28
C ARG A 121 4.61 -10.42 -4.17
N ARG A 122 5.72 -10.85 -4.78
CA ARG A 122 5.74 -12.05 -5.64
C ARG A 122 5.44 -13.31 -4.84
N GLU A 123 5.90 -13.40 -3.60
CA GLU A 123 5.55 -14.50 -2.70
C GLU A 123 4.05 -14.53 -2.42
N LEU A 124 3.45 -13.39 -2.06
CA LEU A 124 1.99 -13.26 -1.88
C LEU A 124 1.23 -13.69 -3.14
N LEU A 125 1.64 -13.21 -4.31
CA LEU A 125 1.02 -13.56 -5.58
C LEU A 125 1.13 -15.07 -5.88
N GLY A 126 2.31 -15.66 -5.64
CA GLY A 126 2.51 -17.09 -5.78
C GLY A 126 1.61 -17.90 -4.86
N ALA A 127 1.42 -17.44 -3.62
CA ALA A 127 0.53 -18.07 -2.66
C ALA A 127 -0.95 -17.99 -3.09
N VAL A 128 -1.40 -16.85 -3.63
CA VAL A 128 -2.76 -16.72 -4.18
C VAL A 128 -2.99 -17.72 -5.32
N VAL A 129 -2.05 -17.80 -6.25
CA VAL A 129 -2.15 -18.74 -7.40
C VAL A 129 -2.13 -20.19 -6.94
N ALA A 130 -1.37 -20.53 -5.90
CA ALA A 130 -1.34 -21.87 -5.33
C ALA A 130 -2.63 -22.22 -4.57
N ALA A 131 -3.20 -21.25 -3.83
CA ALA A 131 -4.43 -21.43 -3.06
C ALA A 131 -5.70 -21.45 -3.94
N ALA A 132 -5.64 -20.91 -5.16
CA ALA A 132 -6.74 -20.93 -6.11
C ALA A 132 -6.88 -22.24 -6.92
N ARG A 133 -5.95 -23.19 -6.74
CA ARG A 133 -6.00 -24.53 -7.34
C ARG A 133 -6.70 -25.51 -6.42
#